data_AF-A0A7K0X1Y9-F1
#
_entry.id   AF-A0A7K0X1Y9-F1
#
_cell.length_a   1.000
_cell.length_b   1.000
_cell.length_c   1.000
_cell.angle_alpha   90.00
_cell.angle_beta   90.00
_cell.angle_gamma   90.00
#
_symmetry.space_group_name_H-M   'P 1'
#
loop_
_entity.id
_entity.type
_entity.pdbx_description
1 polymer ?
#
loop_
_entity_poly.entity_id
_entity_poly.type
_entity_poly.pdbx_seq_one_letter_code
_entity_poly.pdbx_strand_id
1 'polypeptide(L)'
;MTRQRCERESALIRLVGGGARVPARPFRGSSRHSRPARGSAAASAVGGRVGCVETVRTEQLRFFDGGTPQEPPRRDEPPRIVLERRARGDEEVFALLRRVGYADRHLGELLVPADPARFTTDLTSVPSVLTWLVPRSGRHLPAALVHDALVGGPAGSGEAGAASYVSKGGVVVDRVEADRVFRDAMADTGTGVVRRWLAWSAVTLVTLWVAPPRPGGWYGVVPFAALLLVAWLGWCATWDLLDASAPLATGVPWIAEGGWASELLGGVAGAVVVPLLLAPLWGRFARAGAVLGVGLAALLHVTVVLGVLTAAYQVLERLVTRHPTLAARAGATLVLACAVVVGLALVG
;
A
#
# COMPACT_ATOMS: atom_id res chain seq x y z
N MET A 1 5.51 46.53 23.66
CA MET A 1 4.16 46.62 23.06
C MET A 1 4.30 46.40 21.56
N THR A 2 4.21 45.15 21.08
CA THR A 2 3.93 44.84 19.67
C THR A 2 3.51 43.38 19.58
N ARG A 3 2.20 43.15 19.44
CA ARG A 3 1.58 41.85 19.20
C ARG A 3 1.68 41.56 17.70
N GLN A 4 2.33 40.47 17.31
CA GLN A 4 2.24 39.96 15.94
C GLN A 4 1.21 38.83 15.92
N ARG A 5 0.10 39.10 15.23
CA ARG A 5 -1.05 38.23 15.01
C ARG A 5 -0.61 37.07 14.11
N CYS A 6 -0.73 35.84 14.61
CA CYS A 6 -0.58 34.63 13.80
C CYS A 6 -1.93 34.34 13.13
N GLU A 7 -2.01 34.58 11.82
CA GLU A 7 -3.21 34.27 11.03
C GLU A 7 -3.30 32.76 10.79
N ARG A 8 -4.42 32.17 11.23
CA ARG A 8 -4.80 30.79 10.96
C ARG A 8 -5.44 30.72 9.58
N GLU A 9 -4.70 30.28 8.56
CA GLU A 9 -5.32 29.82 7.32
C GLU A 9 -5.85 28.39 7.51
N SER A 10 -7.17 28.28 7.60
CA SER A 10 -7.89 27.00 7.60
C SER A 10 -8.26 26.63 6.16
N ALA A 11 -7.42 25.82 5.50
CA ALA A 11 -7.76 25.25 4.20
C ALA A 11 -8.72 24.07 4.38
N LEU A 12 -10.02 24.32 4.15
CA LEU A 12 -11.08 23.33 4.26
C LEU A 12 -11.31 22.66 2.89
N ILE A 13 -10.67 21.50 2.67
CA ILE A 13 -10.89 20.72 1.44
C ILE A 13 -12.23 19.96 1.57
N ARG A 14 -13.29 20.50 0.95
CA ARG A 14 -14.56 19.79 0.72
C ARG A 14 -14.40 18.87 -0.49
N LEU A 15 -14.37 17.56 -0.26
CA LEU A 15 -14.55 16.56 -1.33
C LEU A 15 -16.04 16.47 -1.66
N VAL A 16 -16.47 17.10 -2.76
CA VAL A 16 -17.82 16.94 -3.31
C VAL A 16 -17.86 15.64 -4.11
N GLY A 17 -18.55 14.63 -3.56
CA GLY A 17 -18.87 13.41 -4.27
C GLY A 17 -19.99 13.64 -5.29
N GLY A 18 -19.65 13.56 -6.57
CA GLY A 18 -20.62 13.54 -7.67
C GLY A 18 -21.40 12.22 -7.67
N GLY A 19 -22.59 12.23 -7.08
CA GLY A 19 -23.57 11.13 -7.15
C GLY A 19 -24.42 11.27 -8.41
N ALA A 20 -24.20 10.39 -9.39
CA ALA A 20 -25.11 10.20 -10.51
C ALA A 20 -26.44 9.62 -9.99
N ARG A 21 -27.55 10.35 -10.22
CA ARG A 21 -28.91 9.91 -9.91
C ARG A 21 -29.32 8.79 -10.86
N VAL A 22 -29.57 7.60 -10.31
CA VAL A 22 -30.32 6.54 -11.00
C VAL A 22 -31.80 6.75 -10.68
N PRO A 23 -32.71 6.84 -11.67
CA PRO A 23 -34.12 7.02 -11.39
C PRO A 23 -34.77 5.74 -10.88
N ALA A 24 -35.49 5.86 -9.76
CA ALA A 24 -36.33 4.82 -9.19
C ALA A 24 -37.48 4.45 -10.15
N ARG A 25 -37.66 3.16 -10.41
CA ARG A 25 -38.89 2.63 -11.02
C ARG A 25 -39.88 2.26 -9.91
N PRO A 26 -41.19 2.51 -10.11
CA PRO A 26 -42.19 2.33 -9.07
C PRO A 26 -42.53 0.86 -8.84
N PHE A 27 -42.76 0.59 -7.55
CA PHE A 27 -43.28 -0.61 -6.95
C PHE A 27 -44.63 -1.00 -7.56
N ARG A 28 -44.76 -2.23 -8.07
CA ARG A 28 -46.06 -2.82 -8.45
C ARG A 28 -46.25 -4.10 -7.65
N GLY A 29 -47.20 -4.04 -6.72
CA GLY A 29 -47.60 -5.18 -5.91
C GLY A 29 -48.36 -6.21 -6.74
N SER A 30 -48.15 -7.49 -6.43
CA SER A 30 -49.13 -8.53 -6.68
C SER A 30 -49.03 -9.55 -5.56
N SER A 31 -50.07 -9.56 -4.73
CA SER A 31 -50.39 -10.59 -3.75
C SER A 31 -50.88 -11.84 -4.47
N ARG A 32 -50.40 -13.02 -4.08
CA ARG A 32 -51.14 -14.29 -4.17
C ARG A 32 -50.70 -15.25 -3.08
N HIS A 33 -51.71 -15.79 -2.40
CA HIS A 33 -51.65 -16.84 -1.38
C HIS A 33 -51.15 -18.17 -1.95
N SER A 34 -50.55 -19.02 -1.11
CA SER A 34 -51.12 -20.32 -0.67
C SER A 34 -50.05 -21.33 -0.22
N ARG A 35 -50.00 -21.55 1.10
CA ARG A 35 -49.82 -22.79 1.89
C ARG A 35 -48.63 -23.78 1.72
N PRO A 36 -48.30 -24.52 2.80
CA PRO A 36 -47.07 -25.31 2.97
C PRO A 36 -47.28 -26.84 2.91
N ALA A 37 -46.22 -27.60 2.64
CA ALA A 37 -46.09 -29.00 3.10
C ALA A 37 -44.66 -29.55 3.00
N ARG A 38 -44.15 -30.01 4.16
CA ARG A 38 -43.42 -31.26 4.45
C ARG A 38 -42.28 -31.76 3.53
N GLY A 39 -41.07 -31.75 4.11
CA GLY A 39 -40.35 -32.95 4.58
C GLY A 39 -39.67 -33.87 3.56
N SER A 40 -38.33 -33.95 3.64
CA SER A 40 -37.49 -35.17 3.51
C SER A 40 -36.01 -34.76 3.64
N ALA A 41 -35.35 -35.09 4.75
CA ALA A 41 -34.43 -36.22 4.90
C ALA A 41 -33.01 -36.00 4.31
N ALA A 42 -32.07 -35.96 5.24
CA ALA A 42 -30.66 -36.38 5.20
C ALA A 42 -30.03 -36.73 3.84
N ALA A 43 -28.95 -35.99 3.51
CA ALA A 43 -27.81 -36.54 2.80
C ALA A 43 -26.53 -35.97 3.45
N SER A 44 -25.89 -36.82 4.25
CA SER A 44 -24.56 -36.61 4.78
C SER A 44 -23.57 -36.70 3.61
N ALA A 45 -22.93 -35.59 3.27
CA ALA A 45 -21.81 -35.57 2.34
C ALA A 45 -20.61 -34.94 3.06
N VAL A 46 -19.69 -35.81 3.46
CA VAL A 46 -18.33 -35.48 3.90
C VAL A 46 -17.60 -34.90 2.69
N GLY A 47 -17.70 -33.57 2.53
CA GLY A 47 -16.93 -32.79 1.58
C GLY A 47 -15.73 -32.18 2.29
N GLY A 48 -14.53 -32.62 1.92
CA GLY A 48 -13.28 -32.06 2.41
C GLY A 48 -13.26 -30.53 2.23
N ARG A 49 -12.96 -29.81 3.32
CA ARG A 49 -12.73 -28.36 3.27
C ARG A 49 -11.45 -28.09 2.49
N VAL A 50 -11.58 -27.96 1.18
CA VAL A 50 -10.66 -27.12 0.40
C VAL A 50 -10.86 -25.72 0.95
N GLY A 51 -9.81 -25.16 1.57
CA GLY A 51 -9.84 -23.85 2.20
C GLY A 51 -10.29 -22.80 1.20
N CYS A 52 -11.56 -22.39 1.30
CA CYS A 52 -12.07 -21.23 0.61
C CYS A 52 -11.21 -20.06 1.07
N VAL A 53 -10.54 -19.39 0.13
CA VAL A 53 -9.96 -18.08 0.37
C VAL A 53 -11.13 -17.21 0.81
N GLU A 54 -11.23 -16.96 2.12
CA GLU A 54 -12.26 -16.11 2.69
C GLU A 54 -12.09 -14.73 2.07
N THR A 55 -12.86 -14.48 1.02
CA THR A 55 -12.93 -13.19 0.37
C THR A 55 -13.72 -12.31 1.33
N VAL A 56 -12.98 -11.56 2.14
CA VAL A 56 -13.54 -10.59 3.09
C VAL A 56 -14.59 -9.75 2.36
N ARG A 57 -15.86 -9.99 2.71
CA ARG A 57 -17.01 -9.32 2.10
C ARG A 57 -16.97 -7.84 2.51
N THR A 58 -16.96 -6.95 1.53
CA THR A 58 -16.94 -5.50 1.74
C THR A 58 -18.21 -5.06 2.48
N GLU A 59 -18.04 -4.40 3.63
CA GLU A 59 -19.13 -3.73 4.35
C GLU A 59 -18.75 -2.26 4.53
N GLN A 60 -19.28 -1.40 3.63
CA GLN A 60 -18.92 0.03 3.57
C GLN A 60 -19.28 0.85 4.82
N LEU A 61 -20.07 0.28 5.75
CA LEU A 61 -20.53 0.92 6.99
C LEU A 61 -19.66 0.59 8.22
N ARG A 62 -18.49 -0.02 8.03
CA ARG A 62 -17.59 -0.36 9.14
C ARG A 62 -16.75 0.82 9.62
N PHE A 63 -16.59 1.83 8.78
CA PHE A 63 -15.99 3.09 9.16
C PHE A 63 -17.06 4.09 9.57
N PHE A 64 -16.80 4.84 10.62
CA PHE A 64 -17.73 5.83 11.16
C PHE A 64 -17.00 7.00 11.82
N ASP A 65 -17.75 8.05 12.16
CA ASP A 65 -17.20 9.21 12.85
C ASP A 65 -16.81 8.85 14.30
N GLY A 66 -15.51 8.84 14.59
CA GLY A 66 -14.98 8.54 15.92
C GLY A 66 -15.12 9.71 16.92
N GLY A 67 -15.61 10.86 16.48
CA GLY A 67 -15.80 12.05 17.30
C GLY A 67 -14.50 12.72 17.72
N THR A 68 -14.57 13.56 18.75
CA THR A 68 -13.42 14.25 19.36
C THR A 68 -13.29 13.83 20.82
N PRO A 69 -12.30 14.32 21.59
CA PRO A 69 -12.30 14.09 23.04
C PRO A 69 -13.56 14.63 23.74
N GLN A 70 -14.24 15.63 23.17
CA GLN A 70 -15.44 16.27 23.73
C GLN A 70 -16.74 15.78 23.09
N GLU A 71 -16.69 15.27 21.86
CA GLU A 71 -17.85 14.75 21.14
C GLU A 71 -17.83 13.22 21.09
N PRO A 72 -18.93 12.53 21.44
CA PRO A 72 -18.98 11.08 21.39
C PRO A 72 -18.90 10.56 19.94
N PRO A 73 -18.42 9.32 19.74
CA PRO A 73 -18.44 8.66 18.43
C PRO A 73 -19.86 8.45 17.93
N ARG A 74 -20.07 8.61 16.62
CA ARG A 74 -21.37 8.45 15.94
C ARG A 74 -21.25 7.39 14.85
N ARG A 75 -21.87 6.23 15.08
CA ARG A 75 -21.80 5.06 14.18
C ARG A 75 -22.68 5.18 12.94
N ASP A 76 -23.67 6.05 13.00
CA ASP A 76 -24.61 6.37 11.94
C ASP A 76 -24.04 7.40 10.94
N GLU A 77 -22.94 8.07 11.30
CA GLU A 77 -22.28 9.06 10.46
C GLU A 77 -21.04 8.48 9.75
N PRO A 78 -20.80 8.87 8.48
CA PRO A 78 -19.60 8.45 7.77
C PRO A 78 -18.33 8.99 8.44
N PRO A 79 -17.17 8.34 8.23
CA PRO A 79 -15.92 8.77 8.84
C PRO A 79 -15.56 10.19 8.40
N ARG A 80 -15.27 11.06 9.37
CA ARG A 80 -14.82 12.43 9.13
C ARG A 80 -13.35 12.60 9.50
N ILE A 81 -12.51 12.69 8.47
CA ILE A 81 -11.07 12.87 8.63
C ILE A 81 -10.76 14.38 8.67
N VAL A 82 -10.20 14.85 9.78
CA VAL A 82 -9.76 16.23 9.95
C VAL A 82 -8.28 16.22 10.35
N LEU A 83 -7.43 16.72 9.45
CA LEU A 83 -5.98 16.72 9.62
C LEU A 83 -5.48 18.15 9.74
N GLU A 84 -4.61 18.38 10.71
CA GLU A 84 -3.82 19.61 10.83
C GLU A 84 -2.39 19.33 10.37
N ARG A 85 -1.96 20.00 9.29
CA ARG A 85 -0.58 19.97 8.84
C ARG A 85 0.30 20.73 9.85
N ARG A 86 1.35 20.08 10.32
CA ARG A 86 2.37 20.62 11.22
C ARG A 86 3.75 20.43 10.57
N ALA A 87 4.61 21.43 10.68
CA ALA A 87 5.98 21.33 10.20
C ALA A 87 6.87 20.80 11.33
N ARG A 88 7.67 19.77 11.05
CA ARG A 88 8.71 19.26 11.96
C ARG A 88 10.05 19.25 11.23
N GLY A 89 10.75 20.39 11.25
CA GLY A 89 11.92 20.60 10.41
C GLY A 89 11.51 20.62 8.93
N ASP A 90 12.18 19.81 8.11
CA ASP A 90 11.86 19.63 6.68
C ASP A 90 10.77 18.58 6.42
N GLU A 91 10.26 17.92 7.47
CA GLU A 91 9.22 16.90 7.36
C GLU A 91 7.81 17.47 7.59
N GLU A 92 6.88 17.07 6.73
CA GLU A 92 5.46 17.33 6.92
C GLU A 92 4.84 16.22 7.78
N VAL A 93 4.30 16.60 8.93
CA VAL A 93 3.55 15.68 9.80
C VAL A 93 2.13 16.20 9.98
N PHE A 94 1.18 15.29 10.16
CA PHE A 94 -0.23 15.61 10.25
C PHE A 94 -0.77 15.12 11.60
N ALA A 95 -1.41 16.02 12.34
CA ALA A 95 -2.15 15.66 13.54
C ALA A 95 -3.60 15.34 13.17
N LEU A 96 -4.11 14.22 13.67
CA LEU A 96 -5.49 13.81 13.45
C LEU A 96 -6.39 14.45 14.52
N LEU A 97 -7.09 15.52 14.16
CA LEU A 97 -7.92 16.32 15.09
C LEU A 97 -9.24 15.63 15.46
N ARG A 98 -9.70 14.70 14.62
CA ARG A 98 -10.94 13.96 14.81
C ARG A 98 -10.69 12.47 14.63
N ARG A 99 -11.16 11.67 15.59
CA ARG A 99 -10.92 10.23 15.61
C ARG A 99 -11.66 9.55 14.46
N VAL A 100 -11.06 8.49 13.94
CA VAL A 100 -11.69 7.59 12.99
C VAL A 100 -12.16 6.36 13.75
N GLY A 101 -13.44 6.02 13.61
CA GLY A 101 -14.01 4.79 14.12
C GLY A 101 -13.94 3.68 13.09
N TYR A 102 -13.49 2.50 13.50
CA TYR A 102 -13.50 1.31 12.68
C TYR A 102 -14.01 0.11 13.50
N ALA A 103 -15.09 -0.52 13.03
CA ALA A 103 -15.63 -1.73 13.63
C ALA A 103 -14.91 -2.94 13.02
N ASP A 104 -13.81 -3.40 13.63
CA ASP A 104 -13.08 -4.59 13.18
C ASP A 104 -13.89 -5.89 13.43
N ARG A 105 -13.62 -6.93 12.63
CA ARG A 105 -14.30 -8.24 12.72
C ARG A 105 -13.91 -9.02 13.97
N HIS A 106 -12.70 -8.84 14.46
CA HIS A 106 -12.13 -9.67 15.53
C HIS A 106 -11.94 -8.89 16.83
N LEU A 107 -11.60 -7.60 16.72
CA LEU A 107 -11.29 -6.73 17.86
C LEU A 107 -12.46 -5.83 18.27
N GLY A 108 -13.56 -5.85 17.53
CA GLY A 108 -14.71 -4.97 17.76
C GLY A 108 -14.41 -3.52 17.43
N GLU A 109 -14.84 -2.59 18.28
CA GLU A 109 -14.71 -1.16 18.00
C GLU A 109 -13.29 -0.64 18.28
N LEU A 110 -12.65 -0.13 17.23
CA LEU A 110 -11.40 0.60 17.29
C LEU A 110 -11.67 2.09 17.10
N LEU A 111 -11.21 2.91 18.04
CA LEU A 111 -11.25 4.37 17.95
C LEU A 111 -9.83 4.91 17.92
N VAL A 112 -9.44 5.43 16.77
CA VAL A 112 -8.06 5.84 16.50
C VAL A 112 -7.97 7.35 16.22
N PRO A 113 -6.92 8.03 16.69
CA PRO A 113 -5.96 7.57 17.68
C PRO A 113 -6.59 7.48 19.08
N ALA A 114 -5.91 6.77 20.00
CA ALA A 114 -6.30 6.76 21.41
C ALA A 114 -6.22 8.16 22.04
N ASP A 115 -5.15 8.90 21.73
CA ASP A 115 -4.93 10.28 22.16
C ASP A 115 -4.65 11.18 20.93
N PRO A 116 -5.66 11.95 20.45
CA PRO A 116 -5.50 12.90 19.34
C PRO A 116 -4.45 13.99 19.58
N ALA A 117 -4.13 14.32 20.84
CA ALA A 117 -3.17 15.38 21.14
C ALA A 117 -1.73 14.97 20.85
N ARG A 118 -1.42 13.67 20.96
CA ARG A 118 -0.05 13.12 20.79
C ARG A 118 0.17 12.43 19.45
N PHE A 119 -0.89 12.02 18.78
CA PHE A 119 -0.77 11.29 17.53
C PHE A 119 -0.40 12.19 16.35
N THR A 120 0.64 11.79 15.64
CA THR A 120 1.04 12.37 14.35
C THR A 120 1.28 11.26 13.34
N THR A 121 0.83 11.47 12.11
CA THR A 121 1.05 10.59 10.95
C THR A 121 1.69 11.40 9.83
N ASP A 122 2.52 10.78 9.01
CA ASP A 122 3.08 11.36 7.78
C ASP A 122 2.20 11.10 6.54
N LEU A 123 0.96 10.61 6.75
CA LEU A 123 0.02 10.20 5.71
C LEU A 123 0.64 9.18 4.76
N THR A 124 1.13 8.10 5.37
CA THR A 124 1.84 6.96 4.77
C THR A 124 3.24 7.28 4.26
N SER A 125 4.25 6.66 4.87
CA SER A 125 5.65 6.63 4.41
C SER A 125 5.82 5.78 3.14
N VAL A 126 5.07 6.08 2.06
CA VAL A 126 5.26 5.42 0.75
C VAL A 126 6.45 6.07 0.05
N PRO A 127 7.50 5.30 -0.30
CA PRO A 127 8.60 5.81 -1.12
C PRO A 127 8.06 6.49 -2.37
N SER A 128 8.57 7.67 -2.73
CA SER A 128 8.05 8.47 -3.86
C SER A 128 8.00 7.66 -5.17
N VAL A 129 8.99 6.81 -5.41
CA VAL A 129 9.07 5.91 -6.58
C VAL A 129 7.94 4.87 -6.64
N LEU A 130 7.19 4.65 -5.56
CA LEU A 130 6.05 3.72 -5.50
C LEU A 130 4.69 4.44 -5.47
N THR A 131 4.68 5.77 -5.49
CA THR A 131 3.43 6.56 -5.45
C THR A 131 2.59 6.40 -6.72
N TRP A 132 3.18 5.98 -7.84
CA TRP A 132 2.45 5.61 -9.05
C TRP A 132 1.60 4.35 -8.86
N LEU A 133 2.01 3.43 -7.97
CA LEU A 133 1.31 2.18 -7.70
C LEU A 133 0.25 2.34 -6.59
N VAL A 134 0.63 3.04 -5.51
CA VAL A 134 -0.25 3.37 -4.39
C VAL A 134 -0.16 4.88 -4.14
N PRO A 135 -1.17 5.67 -4.52
CA PRO A 135 -1.16 7.11 -4.27
C PRO A 135 -1.19 7.38 -2.76
N ARG A 136 -0.61 8.49 -2.29
CA ARG A 136 -0.59 8.85 -0.85
C ARG A 136 -1.97 9.07 -0.22
N SER A 137 -2.98 9.31 -1.05
CA SER A 137 -4.36 9.49 -0.61
C SER A 137 -5.33 8.77 -1.54
N GLY A 138 -6.55 8.56 -1.05
CA GLY A 138 -7.63 7.91 -1.79
C GLY A 138 -8.47 7.04 -0.90
N ARG A 139 -9.14 6.04 -1.48
CA ARG A 139 -10.04 5.14 -0.76
C ARG A 139 -9.38 4.40 0.42
N HIS A 140 -8.08 4.13 0.35
CA HIS A 140 -7.35 3.43 1.40
C HIS A 140 -6.94 4.34 2.59
N LEU A 141 -7.10 5.67 2.47
CA LEU A 141 -6.64 6.62 3.49
C LEU A 141 -7.22 6.33 4.90
N PRO A 142 -8.52 6.07 5.09
CA PRO A 142 -9.05 5.72 6.42
C PRO A 142 -8.38 4.46 7.00
N ALA A 143 -8.10 3.46 6.16
CA ALA A 143 -7.43 2.23 6.60
C ALA A 143 -5.97 2.50 6.99
N ALA A 144 -5.27 3.35 6.25
CA ALA A 144 -3.91 3.77 6.58
C ALA A 144 -3.85 4.52 7.91
N LEU A 145 -4.77 5.48 8.15
CA LEU A 145 -4.83 6.19 9.43
C LEU A 145 -5.09 5.27 10.62
N VAL A 146 -5.93 4.23 10.43
CA VAL A 146 -6.12 3.18 11.45
C VAL A 146 -4.83 2.42 11.69
N HIS A 147 -4.16 1.95 10.63
CA HIS A 147 -2.88 1.23 10.76
C HIS A 147 -1.81 2.07 11.46
N ASP A 148 -1.58 3.30 11.02
CA ASP A 148 -0.61 4.22 11.60
C ASP A 148 -0.88 4.45 13.10
N ALA A 149 -2.15 4.58 13.49
CA ALA A 149 -2.52 4.77 14.88
C ALA A 149 -2.36 3.50 15.74
N LEU A 150 -2.55 2.32 15.15
CA LEU A 150 -2.31 1.04 15.83
C LEU A 150 -0.81 0.77 16.00
N VAL A 151 0.01 1.12 15.01
CA VAL A 151 1.48 0.97 15.02
C VAL A 151 2.19 2.12 15.74
N GLY A 152 1.58 3.29 15.82
CA GLY A 152 2.12 4.51 16.42
C GLY A 152 1.48 4.91 17.75
N GLY A 153 0.81 3.98 18.44
CA GLY A 153 0.12 4.23 19.72
C GLY A 153 1.03 4.81 20.81
N PRO A 154 0.47 5.21 21.99
CA PRO A 154 1.14 6.02 23.03
C PRO A 154 2.50 5.54 23.58
N ALA A 155 2.99 4.36 23.18
CA ALA A 155 4.33 3.87 23.41
C ALA A 155 5.36 4.34 22.35
N GLY A 156 4.96 5.20 21.41
CA GLY A 156 5.78 5.73 20.32
C GLY A 156 6.83 6.78 20.70
N SER A 157 7.35 6.78 21.93
CA SER A 157 8.53 7.54 22.31
C SER A 157 9.74 6.59 22.48
N GLY A 158 10.33 6.19 21.37
CA GLY A 158 11.76 5.86 21.32
C GLY A 158 12.22 4.46 21.76
N GLU A 159 11.36 3.55 22.24
CA GLU A 159 11.77 2.17 22.49
C GLU A 159 11.27 1.23 21.38
N ALA A 160 12.23 0.76 20.57
CA ALA A 160 12.03 -0.25 19.57
C ALA A 160 11.54 -1.56 20.24
N GLY A 161 10.23 -1.78 20.25
CA GLY A 161 9.68 -3.08 20.68
C GLY A 161 8.22 -3.14 21.11
N ALA A 162 7.56 -2.02 21.45
CA ALA A 162 6.26 -2.11 22.14
C ALA A 162 5.19 -1.13 21.68
N ALA A 163 5.04 -0.91 20.36
CA ALA A 163 3.83 -0.27 19.84
C ALA A 163 2.62 -1.19 20.07
N SER A 164 1.95 -1.01 21.20
CA SER A 164 0.77 -1.74 21.61
C SER A 164 -0.39 -0.75 21.75
N TYR A 165 -1.39 -0.88 20.88
CA TYR A 165 -2.65 -0.17 21.04
C TYR A 165 -3.59 -1.02 21.88
N VAL A 166 -4.21 -0.43 22.90
CA VAL A 166 -5.22 -1.13 23.70
C VAL A 166 -6.59 -0.75 23.15
N SER A 167 -7.30 -1.73 22.59
CA SER A 167 -8.69 -1.54 22.15
C SER A 167 -9.60 -1.21 23.33
N LYS A 168 -10.80 -0.68 23.03
CA LYS A 168 -11.83 -0.47 24.06
C LYS A 168 -12.17 -1.74 24.84
N GLY A 169 -11.99 -2.91 24.24
CA GLY A 169 -12.18 -4.22 24.89
C GLY A 169 -11.00 -4.66 25.75
N GLY A 170 -9.97 -3.83 25.95
CA GLY A 170 -8.77 -4.17 26.73
C GLY A 170 -7.77 -5.07 26.00
N VAL A 171 -8.03 -5.42 24.73
CA VAL A 171 -7.13 -6.26 23.94
C VAL A 171 -5.95 -5.44 23.44
N VAL A 172 -4.74 -5.91 23.75
CA VAL A 172 -3.48 -5.38 23.21
C VAL A 172 -3.34 -5.80 21.75
N VAL A 173 -3.24 -4.81 20.86
CA VAL A 173 -3.04 -5.00 19.43
C VAL A 173 -1.55 -4.87 19.14
N ASP A 174 -0.95 -5.97 18.69
CA ASP A 174 0.43 -5.98 18.20
C ASP A 174 0.50 -5.55 16.72
N ARG A 175 1.73 -5.43 16.20
CA ARG A 175 1.97 -4.96 14.83
C ARG A 175 1.45 -5.93 13.75
N VAL A 176 1.43 -7.23 14.03
CA VAL A 176 0.95 -8.25 13.08
C VAL A 176 -0.57 -8.21 13.00
N GLU A 177 -1.23 -8.01 14.14
CA GLU A 177 -2.66 -7.81 14.22
C GLU A 177 -3.05 -6.47 13.58
N ALA A 178 -2.25 -5.41 13.75
CA ALA A 178 -2.43 -4.15 13.04
C ALA A 178 -2.35 -4.33 11.51
N ASP A 179 -1.41 -5.13 11.00
CA ASP A 179 -1.31 -5.44 9.57
C ASP A 179 -2.55 -6.20 9.07
N ARG A 180 -3.10 -7.14 9.86
CA ARG A 180 -4.37 -7.82 9.54
C ARG A 180 -5.53 -6.81 9.46
N VAL A 181 -5.66 -5.97 10.49
CA VAL A 181 -6.68 -4.92 10.54
C VAL A 181 -6.56 -4.02 9.32
N PHE A 182 -5.35 -3.62 8.92
CA PHE A 182 -5.11 -2.79 7.74
C PHE A 182 -5.61 -3.43 6.45
N ARG A 183 -5.28 -4.71 6.23
CA ARG A 183 -5.76 -5.45 5.05
C ARG A 183 -7.29 -5.51 5.02
N ASP A 184 -7.92 -5.86 6.13
CA ASP A 184 -9.37 -6.01 6.19
C ASP A 184 -10.08 -4.66 6.05
N ALA A 185 -9.53 -3.62 6.68
CA ALA A 185 -9.98 -2.23 6.55
C ALA A 185 -9.89 -1.71 5.11
N MET A 186 -8.82 -2.02 4.39
CA MET A 186 -8.71 -1.70 2.96
C MET A 186 -9.79 -2.39 2.11
N ALA A 187 -10.23 -3.60 2.50
CA ALA A 187 -11.36 -4.27 1.85
C ALA A 187 -12.66 -3.48 2.03
N ASP A 188 -12.86 -2.95 3.23
CA ASP A 188 -14.08 -2.23 3.63
C ASP A 188 -14.16 -0.83 3.01
N THR A 189 -13.02 -0.22 2.69
CA THR A 189 -12.99 1.02 1.88
C THR A 189 -13.12 0.78 0.37
N GLY A 190 -13.28 -0.47 -0.07
CA GLY A 190 -13.40 -0.83 -1.48
C GLY A 190 -12.08 -0.77 -2.25
N THR A 191 -10.94 -0.94 -1.58
CA THR A 191 -9.64 -1.05 -2.24
C THR A 191 -9.56 -2.38 -3.00
N GLY A 192 -9.10 -2.32 -4.25
CA GLY A 192 -8.99 -3.50 -5.12
C GLY A 192 -8.10 -4.60 -4.51
N VAL A 193 -8.43 -5.86 -4.79
CA VAL A 193 -7.82 -7.04 -4.17
C VAL A 193 -6.30 -7.04 -4.31
N VAL A 194 -5.77 -6.83 -5.52
CA VAL A 194 -4.33 -6.84 -5.79
C VAL A 194 -3.61 -5.76 -4.97
N ARG A 195 -4.11 -4.52 -5.01
CA ARG A 195 -3.52 -3.38 -4.27
C ARG A 195 -3.52 -3.64 -2.76
N ARG A 196 -4.64 -4.16 -2.23
CA ARG A 196 -4.78 -4.51 -0.80
C ARG A 196 -3.74 -5.55 -0.37
N TRP A 197 -3.56 -6.60 -1.17
CA TRP A 197 -2.58 -7.64 -0.87
C TRP A 197 -1.13 -7.13 -0.98
N LEU A 198 -0.80 -6.34 -2.00
CA LEU A 198 0.52 -5.72 -2.14
C LEU A 198 0.86 -4.81 -0.95
N ALA A 199 -0.07 -3.92 -0.58
CA ALA A 199 0.09 -3.01 0.54
C ALA A 199 0.24 -3.77 1.87
N TRP A 200 -0.57 -4.80 2.09
CA TRP A 200 -0.45 -5.67 3.27
C TRP A 200 0.92 -6.36 3.32
N SER A 201 1.39 -6.96 2.21
CA SER A 201 2.69 -7.63 2.19
C SER A 201 3.85 -6.67 2.45
N ALA A 202 3.76 -5.43 1.97
CA ALA A 202 4.76 -4.40 2.22
C ALA A 202 4.84 -4.03 3.71
N VAL A 203 3.70 -3.77 4.38
CA VAL A 203 3.73 -3.47 5.83
C VAL A 203 4.18 -4.68 6.65
N THR A 204 3.82 -5.90 6.24
CA THR A 204 4.30 -7.14 6.89
C THR A 204 5.82 -7.31 6.76
N LEU A 205 6.42 -6.94 5.62
CA LEU A 205 7.88 -6.94 5.49
C LEU A 205 8.53 -5.96 6.49
N VAL A 206 7.96 -4.76 6.66
CA VAL A 206 8.44 -3.78 7.66
C VAL A 206 8.25 -4.32 9.08
N THR A 207 7.13 -4.98 9.37
CA THR A 207 6.88 -5.65 10.65
C THR A 207 7.93 -6.72 10.92
N LEU A 208 8.31 -7.52 9.93
CA LEU A 208 9.38 -8.52 10.06
C LEU A 208 10.76 -7.91 10.34
N TRP A 209 11.04 -6.73 9.78
CA TRP A 209 12.29 -5.99 10.02
C TRP A 209 12.38 -5.42 11.44
N VAL A 210 11.33 -4.73 11.87
CA VAL A 210 11.35 -3.96 13.13
C VAL A 210 10.91 -4.79 14.34
N ALA A 211 10.06 -5.79 14.13
CA ALA A 211 9.52 -6.64 15.19
C ALA A 211 9.53 -8.12 14.76
N PRO A 212 10.72 -8.72 14.56
CA PRO A 212 10.83 -10.11 14.13
C PRO A 212 10.16 -11.04 15.16
N PRO A 213 9.42 -12.09 14.73
CA PRO A 213 8.71 -13.00 15.63
C PRO A 213 9.62 -13.73 16.64
N ARG A 214 10.92 -13.82 16.34
CA ARG A 214 11.96 -14.36 17.21
C ARG A 214 13.20 -13.48 17.10
N PRO A 215 13.57 -12.73 18.16
CA PRO A 215 14.80 -11.94 18.16
C PRO A 215 16.02 -12.86 18.07
N GLY A 216 17.00 -12.51 17.24
CA GLY A 216 18.29 -13.22 17.13
C GLY A 216 18.34 -14.44 16.18
N GLY A 217 17.38 -14.62 15.27
CA GLY A 217 17.36 -15.74 14.32
C GLY A 217 17.44 -15.33 12.84
N TRP A 218 17.75 -16.31 11.98
CA TRP A 218 17.75 -16.20 10.51
C TRP A 218 16.44 -15.62 9.93
N TYR A 219 15.32 -15.75 10.65
CA TYR A 219 14.00 -15.22 10.28
C TYR A 219 13.96 -13.71 9.98
N GLY A 220 14.87 -12.90 10.53
CA GLY A 220 14.96 -11.47 10.19
C GLY A 220 15.65 -11.21 8.84
N VAL A 221 16.53 -12.11 8.40
CA VAL A 221 17.36 -11.95 7.18
C VAL A 221 16.75 -12.67 5.99
N VAL A 222 16.11 -13.81 6.21
CA VAL A 222 15.62 -14.68 5.14
C VAL A 222 14.56 -14.06 4.22
N PRO A 223 13.57 -13.31 4.72
CA PRO A 223 12.65 -12.58 3.84
C PRO A 223 13.39 -11.65 2.88
N PHE A 224 14.41 -10.95 3.37
CA PHE A 224 15.23 -10.02 2.57
C PHE A 224 16.13 -10.76 1.60
N ALA A 225 16.79 -11.83 2.03
CA ALA A 225 17.60 -12.68 1.17
C ALA A 225 16.76 -13.30 0.03
N ALA A 226 15.54 -13.75 0.32
CA ALA A 226 14.61 -14.26 -0.68
C ALA A 226 14.21 -13.18 -1.69
N LEU A 227 13.90 -11.95 -1.24
CA LEU A 227 13.58 -10.85 -2.15
C LEU A 227 14.78 -10.41 -2.99
N LEU A 228 15.98 -10.36 -2.41
CA LEU A 228 17.21 -10.08 -3.14
C LEU A 228 17.49 -11.14 -4.20
N LEU A 229 17.27 -12.42 -3.88
CA LEU A 229 17.37 -13.51 -4.84
C LEU A 229 16.37 -13.35 -5.98
N VAL A 230 15.11 -13.03 -5.68
CA VAL A 230 14.08 -12.75 -6.70
C VAL A 230 14.47 -11.56 -7.58
N ALA A 231 14.98 -10.47 -6.99
CA ALA A 231 15.42 -9.30 -7.74
C ALA A 231 16.62 -9.61 -8.64
N TRP A 232 17.61 -10.36 -8.15
CA TRP A 232 18.77 -10.77 -8.93
C TRP A 232 18.39 -11.72 -10.07
N LEU A 233 17.52 -12.71 -9.82
CA LEU A 233 17.02 -13.59 -10.88
C LEU A 233 16.18 -12.83 -11.92
N GLY A 234 15.39 -11.84 -11.48
CA GLY A 234 14.67 -10.94 -12.38
C GLY A 234 15.62 -10.10 -13.25
N TRP A 235 16.73 -9.63 -12.68
CA TRP A 235 17.80 -8.95 -13.42
C TRP A 235 18.43 -9.88 -14.47
N CYS A 236 18.85 -11.08 -14.07
CA CYS A 236 19.40 -12.09 -14.98
C CYS A 236 18.44 -12.40 -16.14
N ALA A 237 17.17 -12.71 -15.83
CA ALA A 237 16.14 -13.03 -16.82
C ALA A 237 15.88 -11.91 -17.83
N THR A 238 16.16 -10.66 -17.47
CA THR A 238 15.94 -9.51 -18.38
C THR A 238 17.05 -9.37 -19.38
N TRP A 239 18.28 -9.54 -18.91
CA TRP A 239 19.43 -9.49 -19.78
C TRP A 239 19.46 -10.70 -20.72
N ASP A 240 19.02 -11.86 -20.23
CA ASP A 240 18.77 -13.05 -21.04
C ASP A 240 17.74 -12.76 -22.17
N LEU A 241 16.57 -12.20 -21.82
CA LEU A 241 15.53 -11.85 -22.80
C LEU A 241 15.95 -10.77 -23.82
N LEU A 242 16.96 -9.97 -23.49
CA LEU A 242 17.49 -8.92 -24.37
C LEU A 242 18.69 -9.39 -25.20
N ASP A 243 19.09 -10.67 -25.08
CA ASP A 243 20.30 -11.22 -25.69
C ASP A 243 21.56 -10.37 -25.41
N ALA A 244 21.62 -9.78 -24.21
CA ALA A 244 22.63 -8.80 -23.86
C ALA A 244 23.34 -9.18 -22.56
N SER A 245 24.61 -8.78 -22.44
CA SER A 245 25.38 -9.02 -21.23
C SER A 245 25.36 -7.79 -20.30
N ALA A 246 25.29 -8.05 -19.00
CA ALA A 246 25.40 -7.03 -17.98
C ALA A 246 26.17 -7.55 -16.77
N PRO A 247 26.71 -6.66 -15.92
CA PRO A 247 27.39 -7.07 -14.70
C PRO A 247 26.48 -7.96 -13.84
N LEU A 248 27.05 -9.07 -13.33
CA LEU A 248 26.38 -10.05 -12.47
C LEU A 248 25.20 -10.79 -13.11
N ALA A 249 24.90 -10.57 -14.39
CA ALA A 249 23.89 -11.33 -15.11
C ALA A 249 24.46 -12.69 -15.53
N THR A 250 23.71 -13.75 -15.27
CA THR A 250 24.02 -15.12 -15.69
C THR A 250 22.82 -15.69 -16.44
N GLY A 251 23.06 -16.54 -17.44
CA GLY A 251 21.99 -17.22 -18.16
C GLY A 251 21.07 -18.01 -17.21
N VAL A 252 19.77 -18.00 -17.50
CA VAL A 252 18.76 -18.52 -16.60
C VAL A 252 18.21 -19.84 -17.14
N PRO A 253 18.25 -20.94 -16.38
CA PRO A 253 18.01 -22.28 -16.94
C PRO A 253 16.57 -22.55 -17.40
N TRP A 254 15.60 -21.69 -17.04
CA TRP A 254 14.20 -21.83 -17.46
C TRP A 254 13.82 -20.93 -18.65
N ILE A 255 14.74 -20.11 -19.14
CA ILE A 255 14.60 -19.39 -20.41
C ILE A 255 15.37 -20.22 -21.44
N ALA A 256 14.63 -21.03 -22.20
CA ALA A 256 15.23 -21.85 -23.24
C ALA A 256 15.52 -20.98 -24.47
N GLU A 257 16.71 -21.12 -25.06
CA GLU A 257 17.05 -20.54 -26.35
C GLU A 257 16.00 -20.97 -27.40
N GLY A 258 15.35 -20.00 -28.03
CA GLY A 258 14.26 -20.33 -28.95
C GLY A 258 13.61 -19.13 -29.61
N GLY A 259 12.29 -19.18 -29.73
CA GLY A 259 11.53 -18.03 -30.21
C GLY A 259 11.29 -17.04 -29.08
N TRP A 260 11.19 -15.75 -29.41
CA TRP A 260 10.87 -14.69 -28.45
C TRP A 260 9.65 -15.01 -27.55
N ALA A 261 8.63 -15.68 -28.09
CA ALA A 261 7.46 -16.08 -27.32
C ALA A 261 7.76 -17.14 -26.24
N SER A 262 8.63 -18.12 -26.51
CA SER A 262 9.03 -19.11 -25.51
C SER A 262 9.90 -18.52 -24.42
N GLU A 263 10.80 -17.60 -24.77
CA GLU A 263 11.64 -16.88 -23.81
C GLU A 263 10.80 -16.00 -22.89
N LEU A 264 9.85 -15.24 -23.45
CA LEU A 264 8.91 -14.43 -22.67
C LEU A 264 8.07 -15.30 -21.73
N LEU A 265 7.56 -16.43 -22.21
CA LEU A 265 6.81 -17.37 -21.38
C LEU A 265 7.67 -17.97 -20.25
N GLY A 266 8.93 -18.30 -20.54
CA GLY A 266 9.90 -18.75 -19.54
C GLY A 266 10.17 -17.69 -18.48
N GLY A 267 10.36 -16.43 -18.89
CA GLY A 267 10.52 -15.29 -18.00
C GLY A 267 9.30 -15.07 -17.09
N VAL A 268 8.08 -15.08 -17.66
CA VAL A 268 6.83 -14.96 -16.90
C VAL A 268 6.64 -16.13 -15.94
N ALA A 269 6.93 -17.36 -16.38
CA ALA A 269 6.85 -18.55 -15.53
C ALA A 269 7.82 -18.45 -14.35
N GLY A 270 9.08 -18.05 -14.60
CA GLY A 270 10.07 -17.82 -13.55
C GLY A 270 9.64 -16.76 -12.55
N ALA A 271 9.09 -15.64 -13.03
CA ALA A 271 8.58 -14.53 -12.20
C ALA A 271 7.41 -14.94 -11.27
N VAL A 272 6.69 -16.02 -11.59
CA VAL A 272 5.61 -16.55 -10.74
C VAL A 272 6.09 -17.71 -9.88
N VAL A 273 6.73 -18.71 -10.48
CA VAL A 273 7.09 -19.97 -9.82
C VAL A 273 8.17 -19.76 -8.76
N VAL A 274 9.24 -19.00 -9.07
CA VAL A 274 10.37 -18.81 -8.13
C VAL A 274 9.90 -18.14 -6.83
N PRO A 275 9.17 -17.01 -6.85
CA PRO A 275 8.62 -16.43 -5.61
C PRO A 275 7.70 -17.36 -4.84
N LEU A 276 6.88 -18.16 -5.52
CA LEU A 276 5.98 -19.12 -4.87
C LEU A 276 6.75 -20.24 -4.17
N LEU A 277 7.87 -20.69 -4.73
CA LEU A 277 8.75 -21.69 -4.12
C LEU A 277 9.54 -21.12 -2.92
N LEU A 278 9.89 -19.83 -2.95
CA LEU A 278 10.58 -19.16 -1.84
C LEU A 278 9.63 -18.71 -0.73
N ALA A 279 8.34 -18.54 -1.02
CA ALA A 279 7.34 -18.08 -0.07
C ALA A 279 7.29 -18.86 1.26
N PRO A 280 7.39 -20.21 1.30
CA PRO A 280 7.41 -20.97 2.55
C PRO A 280 8.54 -20.57 3.52
N LEU A 281 9.65 -20.00 3.02
CA LEU A 281 10.76 -19.52 3.86
C LEU A 281 10.35 -18.37 4.78
N TRP A 282 9.23 -17.70 4.49
CA TRP A 282 8.63 -16.66 5.34
C TRP A 282 7.79 -17.23 6.50
N GLY A 283 7.69 -18.56 6.62
CA GLY A 283 6.94 -19.24 7.66
C GLY A 283 5.45 -18.87 7.64
N ARG A 284 4.93 -18.36 8.77
CA ARG A 284 3.51 -17.93 8.86
C ARG A 284 3.13 -16.82 7.88
N PHE A 285 4.11 -16.08 7.36
CA PHE A 285 3.93 -14.99 6.41
C PHE A 285 4.13 -15.42 4.95
N ALA A 286 4.08 -16.72 4.65
CA ALA A 286 4.27 -17.23 3.28
C ALA A 286 3.39 -16.54 2.23
N ARG A 287 2.13 -16.23 2.56
CA ARG A 287 1.25 -15.47 1.64
C ARG A 287 1.78 -14.07 1.34
N ALA A 288 2.37 -13.39 2.33
CA ALA A 288 2.96 -12.07 2.13
C ALA A 288 4.17 -12.18 1.19
N GLY A 289 5.05 -13.16 1.45
CA GLY A 289 6.22 -13.44 0.62
C GLY A 289 5.86 -13.80 -0.83
N ALA A 290 4.84 -14.63 -1.03
CA ALA A 290 4.35 -14.98 -2.37
C ALA A 290 3.87 -13.73 -3.14
N VAL A 291 2.98 -12.93 -2.54
CA VAL A 291 2.43 -11.73 -3.18
C VAL A 291 3.54 -10.71 -3.46
N LEU A 292 4.40 -10.45 -2.48
CA LEU A 292 5.45 -9.45 -2.62
C LEU A 292 6.54 -9.90 -3.60
N GLY A 293 6.93 -11.16 -3.58
CA GLY A 293 7.92 -11.71 -4.50
C GLY A 293 7.43 -11.74 -5.95
N VAL A 294 6.18 -12.16 -6.20
CA VAL A 294 5.58 -12.08 -7.55
C VAL A 294 5.44 -10.62 -7.99
N GLY A 295 4.97 -9.74 -7.10
CA GLY A 295 4.88 -8.31 -7.39
C GLY A 295 6.23 -7.69 -7.70
N LEU A 296 7.26 -8.02 -6.94
CA LEU A 296 8.63 -7.57 -7.17
C LEU A 296 9.15 -8.07 -8.51
N ALA A 297 9.03 -9.37 -8.82
CA ALA A 297 9.50 -9.93 -10.08
C ALA A 297 8.82 -9.29 -11.30
N ALA A 298 7.51 -9.05 -11.22
CA ALA A 298 6.73 -8.46 -12.31
C ALA A 298 6.96 -6.94 -12.48
N LEU A 299 7.26 -6.23 -11.39
CA LEU A 299 7.37 -4.77 -11.40
C LEU A 299 8.81 -4.24 -11.28
N LEU A 300 9.80 -5.14 -11.19
CA LEU A 300 11.20 -4.79 -10.98
C LEU A 300 11.67 -3.76 -12.02
N HIS A 301 11.47 -4.04 -13.30
CA HIS A 301 11.99 -3.22 -14.41
C HIS A 301 11.35 -1.85 -14.46
N VAL A 302 10.02 -1.80 -14.31
CA VAL A 302 9.28 -0.54 -14.26
C VAL A 302 9.78 0.30 -13.08
N THR A 303 10.00 -0.33 -11.92
CA THR A 303 10.50 0.36 -10.72
C THR A 303 11.92 0.87 -10.93
N VAL A 304 12.81 0.10 -11.54
CA VAL A 304 14.18 0.50 -11.86
C VAL A 304 14.18 1.69 -12.82
N VAL A 305 13.41 1.63 -13.91
CA VAL A 305 13.32 2.72 -14.91
C VAL A 305 12.79 3.99 -14.26
N LEU A 306 11.68 3.93 -13.52
CA LEU A 306 11.14 5.09 -12.82
C LEU A 306 12.10 5.63 -11.75
N GLY A 307 12.84 4.75 -11.07
CA GLY A 307 13.88 5.13 -10.11
C GLY A 307 15.01 5.91 -10.77
N VAL A 308 15.52 5.43 -11.91
CA VAL A 308 16.57 6.13 -12.70
C VAL A 308 16.07 7.50 -13.17
N LEU A 309 14.86 7.58 -13.72
CA LEU A 309 14.26 8.85 -14.16
C LEU A 309 14.10 9.83 -12.99
N THR A 310 13.61 9.34 -11.84
CA THR A 310 13.45 10.16 -10.63
C THR A 310 14.79 10.66 -10.11
N ALA A 311 15.82 9.80 -10.08
CA ALA A 311 17.16 10.18 -9.66
C ALA A 311 17.79 11.21 -10.61
N ALA A 312 17.63 11.02 -11.93
CA ALA A 312 18.08 11.97 -12.94
C ALA A 312 17.41 13.34 -12.75
N TYR A 313 16.09 13.36 -12.53
CA TYR A 313 15.35 14.59 -12.20
C TYR A 313 15.90 15.25 -10.93
N GLN A 314 16.09 14.49 -9.84
CA GLN A 314 16.62 15.06 -8.59
C GLN A 314 18.03 15.61 -8.73
N VAL A 315 18.89 14.97 -9.53
CA VAL A 315 20.23 15.47 -9.83
C VAL A 315 20.14 16.76 -10.63
N LEU A 316 19.27 16.81 -11.65
CA LEU A 316 19.05 18.01 -12.44
C LEU A 316 18.53 19.16 -11.58
N GLU A 317 17.53 18.92 -10.74
CA GLU A 317 16.99 19.90 -9.79
C GLU A 317 18.08 20.45 -8.88
N ARG A 318 18.91 19.58 -8.31
CA ARG A 318 20.05 20.00 -7.48
C ARG A 318 21.08 20.82 -8.27
N LEU A 319 21.36 20.45 -9.52
CA LEU A 319 22.30 21.19 -10.37
C LEU A 319 21.77 22.57 -10.74
N VAL A 320 20.49 22.68 -11.11
CA VAL A 320 19.82 23.94 -11.43
C VAL A 320 19.78 24.85 -10.20
N THR A 321 19.44 24.28 -9.04
CA THR A 321 19.32 25.04 -7.78
C THR A 321 20.69 25.55 -7.31
N ARG A 322 21.76 24.75 -7.45
CA ARG A 322 23.12 25.13 -7.04
C ARG A 322 23.86 26.01 -8.06
N HIS A 323 23.64 25.77 -9.36
CA HIS A 323 24.37 26.42 -10.46
C HIS A 323 23.45 26.81 -11.63
N PRO A 324 22.53 27.78 -11.43
CA PRO A 324 21.50 28.11 -12.42
C PRO A 324 22.07 28.58 -13.76
N THR A 325 23.20 29.28 -13.75
CA THR A 325 23.86 29.79 -14.97
C THR A 325 24.50 28.69 -15.81
N LEU A 326 25.12 27.69 -15.17
CA LEU A 326 25.69 26.53 -15.88
C LEU A 326 24.58 25.63 -16.45
N ALA A 327 23.50 25.42 -15.70
CA ALA A 327 22.35 24.66 -16.16
C ALA A 327 21.67 25.33 -17.37
N ALA A 328 21.49 26.67 -17.33
CA ALA A 328 20.93 27.42 -18.46
C ALA A 328 21.80 27.31 -19.72
N ARG A 329 23.12 27.40 -19.59
CA ARG A 329 24.06 27.24 -20.71
C ARG A 329 24.02 25.83 -21.28
N ALA A 330 24.09 24.79 -20.44
CA ALA A 330 24.02 23.40 -20.88
C ALA A 330 22.68 23.10 -21.59
N GLY A 331 21.57 23.61 -21.06
CA GLY A 331 20.25 23.49 -21.68
C GLY A 331 20.19 24.18 -23.05
N ALA A 332 20.71 25.40 -23.18
CA ALA A 332 20.76 26.10 -24.47
C ALA A 332 21.61 25.35 -25.51
N THR A 333 22.77 24.81 -25.11
CA THR A 333 23.62 24.01 -25.98
C THR A 333 22.92 22.73 -26.45
N LEU A 334 22.22 22.03 -25.56
CA LEU A 334 21.47 20.82 -25.89
C LEU A 334 20.33 21.11 -26.89
N VAL A 335 19.57 22.18 -26.67
CA VAL A 335 18.50 22.60 -27.59
C VAL A 335 19.06 22.93 -28.98
N LEU A 336 20.17 23.66 -29.03
CA LEU A 336 20.83 23.99 -30.29
C LEU A 336 21.32 22.72 -31.02
N ALA A 337 21.95 21.78 -30.29
CA ALA A 337 22.39 20.51 -30.86
C ALA A 337 21.23 19.67 -31.41
N CYS A 338 20.12 19.56 -30.65
CA CYS A 338 18.92 18.86 -31.11
C CYS A 338 18.30 19.53 -32.36
N ALA A 339 18.24 20.86 -32.40
CA ALA A 339 17.73 21.59 -33.56
C ALA A 339 18.58 21.33 -34.82
N VAL A 340 19.92 21.24 -34.67
CA VAL A 340 20.82 20.87 -35.77
C VAL A 340 20.56 19.45 -36.24
N VAL A 341 20.44 18.47 -35.34
CA VAL A 341 20.17 17.07 -35.70
C VAL A 341 18.83 16.94 -36.45
N VAL A 342 17.77 17.58 -35.95
CA VAL A 342 16.45 17.57 -36.62
C VAL A 342 16.50 18.27 -37.96
N GLY A 343 17.18 19.41 -38.07
CA GLY A 343 17.35 20.13 -39.33
C GLY A 343 18.09 19.30 -40.38
N LEU A 344 19.15 18.58 -39.98
CA LEU A 344 19.87 17.66 -40.86
C LEU A 344 19.00 16.47 -41.28
N ALA A 345 18.20 15.92 -40.38
CA ALA A 345 17.30 14.80 -40.67
C ALA A 345 16.10 15.17 -41.57
N LEU A 346 15.72 16.45 -41.64
CA LEU A 346 14.64 16.93 -42.52
C LEU A 346 15.12 17.31 -43.92
N VAL A 347 16.43 17.52 -44.10
CA VAL A 347 17.03 17.96 -45.38
C VAL A 347 17.67 16.79 -46.14
N GLY A 348 18.00 15.69 -45.46
CA GLY A 348 18.49 14.44 -46.06
C GLY A 348 17.37 13.45 -46.34
#